data_AF-Q9HYP4-F1
#
_entry.id   AF-Q9HYP4-F1
#
_cell.length_a   1.000
_cell.length_b   1.000
_cell.length_c   1.000
_cell.angle_alpha   90.00
_cell.angle_beta   90.00
_cell.angle_gamma   90.00
#
_symmetry.space_group_name_H-M   'P 1'
#
loop_
_entity.id
_entity.type
_entity.pdbx_description
1 polymer ?
#
loop_
_entity_poly.entity_id
_entity_poly.type
_entity_poly.pdbx_seq_one_letter_code
_entity_poly.pdbx_strand_id
1 'polypeptide(L)'
;MPDSPTLLDLFAEDIGHANQLLQLVDEEFQALERRELPVLQQLLGAKQPLMQQLERNGRARAEILREAGVSLDREGLARYARERADGAELLARGDELGELLERCQQANLRNGRIIRANQASTGSLLNILRGQDAPSLYDSRGGTASSSRQRPLSQA
;
A
#
# COMPACT_ATOMS: atom_id res chain seq x y z
N MET A 1 0.47 0.04 38.50
CA MET A 1 -0.27 -0.02 37.23
C MET A 1 0.71 0.43 36.17
N PRO A 2 0.90 -0.28 35.04
CA PRO A 2 1.65 0.32 33.93
C PRO A 2 0.88 1.56 33.50
N ASP A 3 1.56 2.71 33.45
CA ASP A 3 0.95 3.95 32.98
C ASP A 3 0.50 3.76 31.52
N SER A 4 -0.75 4.11 31.23
CA SER A 4 -1.27 4.07 29.86
C SER A 4 -0.38 4.90 28.94
N PRO A 5 -0.06 4.44 27.72
CA PRO A 5 0.85 5.15 26.82
C PRO A 5 0.31 6.55 26.52
N THR A 6 1.19 7.55 26.56
CA THR A 6 0.77 8.92 26.24
C THR A 6 0.59 9.09 24.74
N LEU A 7 -0.14 10.13 24.33
CA LEU A 7 -0.31 10.44 22.91
C LEU A 7 1.04 10.69 22.21
N LEU A 8 2.01 11.25 22.93
CA LEU A 8 3.35 11.51 22.41
C LEU A 8 4.15 10.21 22.22
N ASP A 9 4.06 9.27 23.16
CA ASP A 9 4.67 7.93 23.03
C ASP A 9 4.12 7.20 21.81
N LEU A 10 2.79 7.21 21.63
CA LEU A 10 2.13 6.60 20.48
C LEU A 10 2.57 7.22 19.15
N PHE A 11 2.80 8.54 19.09
CA PHE A 11 3.33 9.17 17.89
C PHE A 11 4.78 8.77 17.63
N ALA A 12 5.63 8.73 18.66
CA ALA A 12 7.04 8.35 18.52
C ALA A 12 7.19 6.90 18.02
N GLU A 13 6.41 5.96 18.58
CA GLU A 13 6.35 4.59 18.10
C GLU A 13 5.87 4.50 16.65
N ASP A 14 4.77 5.19 16.31
CA ASP A 14 4.21 5.16 14.96
C ASP A 14 5.13 5.79 13.91
N ILE A 15 5.86 6.86 14.25
CA ILE A 15 6.89 7.42 13.37
C ILE A 15 7.97 6.37 13.10
N GLY A 16 8.40 5.62 14.11
CA GLY A 16 9.34 4.51 13.95
C GLY A 16 8.79 3.42 13.02
N HIS A 17 7.55 2.97 13.25
CA HIS A 17 6.90 1.95 12.43
C HIS A 17 6.63 2.42 11.00
N ALA A 18 6.23 3.67 10.80
CA ALA A 18 5.96 4.26 9.49
C ALA A 18 7.26 4.41 8.67
N ASN A 19 8.38 4.80 9.30
CA ASN A 19 9.68 4.84 8.64
C ASN A 19 10.13 3.43 8.19
N GLN A 20 10.01 2.43 9.07
CA GLN A 20 10.32 1.04 8.73
C GLN A 20 9.40 0.53 7.61
N LEU A 21 8.11 0.84 7.68
CA LEU A 21 7.15 0.46 6.64
C LEU A 21 7.52 1.10 5.30
N LEU A 22 7.88 2.38 5.28
CA LEU A 22 8.32 3.07 4.07
C LEU A 22 9.55 2.39 3.45
N GLN A 23 10.55 2.04 4.27
CA GLN A 23 11.74 1.29 3.82
C GLN A 23 11.34 -0.04 3.18
N LEU A 24 10.48 -0.83 3.83
CA LEU A 24 10.02 -2.12 3.28
C LEU A 24 9.21 -1.97 1.99
N VAL A 25 8.43 -0.88 1.83
CA VAL A 25 7.68 -0.60 0.60
C VAL A 25 8.63 -0.16 -0.53
N ASP A 26 9.72 0.55 -0.22
CA ASP A 26 10.75 0.87 -1.20
C ASP A 26 11.61 -0.35 -1.58
N GLU A 27 11.91 -1.25 -0.64
CA GLU A 27 12.53 -2.56 -0.94
C GLU A 27 11.61 -3.44 -1.80
N GLU A 28 10.29 -3.42 -1.53
CA GLU A 28 9.31 -4.13 -2.34
C GLU A 28 9.29 -3.61 -3.78
N PHE A 29 9.46 -2.31 -3.98
CA PHE A 29 9.58 -1.74 -5.32
C PHE A 29 10.77 -2.35 -6.08
N GLN A 30 11.95 -2.40 -5.45
CA GLN A 30 13.14 -3.01 -6.05
C GLN A 30 12.94 -4.50 -6.36
N ALA A 31 12.34 -5.24 -5.43
CA ALA A 31 12.04 -6.66 -5.63
C ALA A 31 11.00 -6.90 -6.73
N LEU A 32 10.02 -6.00 -6.90
CA LEU A 32 9.04 -6.04 -7.99
C LEU A 32 9.68 -5.79 -9.35
N GLU A 33 10.60 -4.84 -9.45
CA GLU A 33 11.36 -4.56 -10.69
C GLU A 33 12.21 -5.77 -11.10
N ARG A 34 12.84 -6.43 -10.13
CA ARG A 34 13.69 -7.62 -10.35
C ARG A 34 12.91 -8.94 -10.40
N ARG A 35 11.60 -8.92 -10.13
CA ARG A 35 10.71 -10.09 -10.07
C ARG A 35 11.17 -11.15 -9.06
N GLU A 36 11.72 -10.71 -7.92
CA GLU A 36 12.26 -11.56 -6.87
C GLU A 36 11.14 -12.07 -5.94
N LEU A 37 10.35 -13.05 -6.41
CA LEU A 37 9.20 -13.59 -5.67
C LEU A 37 9.51 -14.03 -4.22
N PRO A 38 10.64 -14.71 -3.93
CA PRO A 38 10.96 -15.08 -2.54
C PRO A 38 11.18 -13.87 -1.63
N VAL A 39 11.79 -12.81 -2.15
CA VAL A 39 12.02 -11.56 -1.41
C VAL A 39 10.69 -10.85 -1.16
N LEU A 40 9.81 -10.80 -2.16
CA LEU A 40 8.47 -10.24 -2.00
C LEU A 40 7.66 -10.94 -0.89
N GLN A 41 7.76 -12.26 -0.77
CA GLN A 41 7.11 -13.01 0.31
C GLN A 41 7.67 -12.64 1.70
N GLN A 42 8.99 -12.48 1.82
CA GLN A 42 9.63 -12.06 3.06
C GLN A 42 9.21 -10.63 3.45
N LEU A 43 9.21 -9.71 2.50
CA LEU A 43 8.80 -8.31 2.71
C LEU A 43 7.32 -8.22 3.13
N LEU A 44 6.43 -9.03 2.54
CA LEU A 44 5.04 -9.12 2.98
C LEU A 44 4.94 -9.56 4.45
N GLY A 45 5.70 -10.56 4.87
CA GLY A 45 5.76 -11.02 6.26
C GLY A 45 6.28 -9.94 7.23
N ALA A 46 7.22 -9.09 6.79
CA ALA A 46 7.75 -7.99 7.58
C ALA A 46 6.80 -6.78 7.68
N LYS A 47 6.05 -6.46 6.61
CA LYS A 47 5.10 -5.33 6.60
C LYS A 47 3.87 -5.56 7.48
N GLN A 48 3.36 -6.79 7.53
CA GLN A 48 2.14 -7.15 8.28
C GLN A 48 2.15 -6.74 9.77
N PRO A 49 3.19 -7.08 10.57
CA PRO A 49 3.22 -6.69 11.97
C PRO A 49 3.33 -5.17 12.17
N LEU A 50 4.00 -4.44 11.27
CA LEU A 50 4.07 -2.97 11.35
C LEU A 50 2.71 -2.33 11.11
N MET A 51 1.98 -2.79 10.09
CA MET A 51 0.63 -2.29 9.82
C MET A 51 -0.33 -2.57 10.98
N GLN A 52 -0.24 -3.74 11.61
CA GLN A 52 -1.04 -4.08 12.79
C GLN A 52 -0.71 -3.19 14.00
N GLN A 53 0.57 -2.84 14.20
CA GLN A 53 1.00 -1.94 15.27
C GLN A 53 0.47 -0.52 15.03
N LEU A 54 0.65 0.03 13.81
CA LEU A 54 0.10 1.33 13.40
C LEU A 54 -1.43 1.39 13.58
N GLU A 55 -2.15 0.31 13.24
CA GLU A 55 -3.61 0.24 13.42
C GLU A 55 -4.02 0.25 14.90
N ARG A 56 -3.32 -0.51 15.74
CA ARG A 56 -3.57 -0.54 17.20
C ARG A 56 -3.29 0.81 17.82
N ASN A 57 -2.15 1.42 17.50
CA ASN A 57 -1.77 2.73 18.00
C ASN A 57 -2.72 3.82 17.49
N GLY A 58 -3.14 3.75 16.23
CA GLY A 58 -4.17 4.63 15.67
C GLY A 58 -5.49 4.59 16.44
N ARG A 59 -5.94 3.40 16.84
CA ARG A 59 -7.13 3.25 17.71
C ARG A 59 -6.90 3.86 19.10
N ALA A 60 -5.74 3.62 19.71
CA ALA A 60 -5.40 4.19 21.01
C ALA A 60 -5.37 5.73 20.98
N ARG A 61 -4.77 6.33 19.94
CA ARG A 61 -4.80 7.80 19.74
C ARG A 61 -6.23 8.31 19.59
N ALA A 62 -7.05 7.63 18.80
CA ALA A 62 -8.44 8.00 18.60
C ALA A 62 -9.27 7.90 19.89
N GLU A 63 -8.95 6.99 20.80
CA GLU A 63 -9.58 6.91 22.12
C GLU A 63 -9.19 8.12 22.98
N ILE A 64 -7.89 8.41 23.12
CA ILE A 64 -7.38 9.54 23.92
C ILE A 64 -8.00 10.87 23.49
N LEU A 65 -8.05 11.13 22.17
CA LEU A 65 -8.63 12.37 21.64
C LEU A 65 -10.15 12.44 21.87
N ARG A 66 -10.86 11.31 21.81
CA ARG A 66 -12.30 11.24 22.07
C ARG A 66 -12.62 11.46 23.54
N GLU A 67 -11.84 10.87 24.44
CA GLU A 67 -11.95 11.08 25.89
C GLU A 67 -11.70 12.55 26.27
N ALA A 68 -10.81 13.23 25.54
CA ALA A 68 -10.57 14.66 25.69
C ALA A 68 -11.65 15.56 25.05
N GLY A 69 -12.66 14.98 24.39
CA GLY A 69 -13.75 15.73 23.76
C GLY A 69 -13.34 16.57 22.55
N VAL A 70 -12.24 16.20 21.87
CA VAL A 70 -11.76 16.89 20.66
C VAL A 70 -12.01 16.06 19.41
N SER A 71 -11.98 16.70 18.23
CA SER A 71 -12.07 16.00 16.95
C SER A 71 -10.83 15.13 16.68
N LEU A 72 -10.97 14.13 15.80
CA LEU A 72 -9.89 13.20 15.45
C LEU A 72 -9.00 13.70 14.29
N ASP A 73 -8.95 15.01 14.09
CA ASP A 73 -8.23 15.67 13.01
C ASP A 73 -7.13 16.60 13.57
N ARG A 74 -6.43 17.28 12.65
CA ARG A 74 -5.37 18.23 12.98
C ARG A 74 -5.87 19.35 13.89
N GLU A 75 -7.10 19.83 13.70
CA GLU A 75 -7.70 20.88 14.54
C GLU A 75 -7.94 20.38 15.97
N GLY A 76 -8.46 19.16 16.11
CA GLY A 76 -8.69 18.53 17.41
C GLY A 76 -7.39 18.26 18.16
N LEU A 77 -6.34 17.81 17.46
CA LEU A 77 -5.00 17.69 18.03
C LEU A 77 -4.45 19.05 18.50
N ALA A 78 -4.64 20.12 17.72
CA ALA A 78 -4.24 21.47 18.13
C ALA A 78 -5.02 21.98 19.35
N ARG A 79 -6.29 21.60 19.49
CA ARG A 79 -7.10 21.90 20.68
C ARG A 79 -6.59 21.13 21.90
N TYR A 80 -6.29 19.84 21.74
CA TYR A 80 -5.70 19.00 22.78
C TYR A 80 -4.33 19.52 23.26
N ALA A 81 -3.53 20.07 22.34
CA ALA A 81 -2.18 20.55 22.60
C ALA A 81 -2.11 21.96 23.24
N ARG A 82 -3.16 22.78 23.16
CA ARG A 82 -3.12 24.24 23.39
C ARG A 82 -2.52 24.68 24.73
N GLU A 83 -2.75 23.93 25.80
CA GLU A 83 -2.35 24.30 27.17
C GLU A 83 -1.34 23.31 27.78
N ARG A 84 -0.84 22.37 26.99
CA ARG A 84 0.10 21.35 27.46
C ARG A 84 1.54 21.80 27.28
N ALA A 85 2.40 21.47 28.23
CA ALA A 85 3.83 21.76 28.14
C ALA A 85 4.50 21.09 26.92
N ASP A 86 4.01 19.92 26.50
CA ASP A 86 4.45 19.15 25.33
C ASP A 86 3.65 19.48 24.05
N GLY A 87 2.79 20.50 24.06
CA GLY A 87 1.84 20.78 22.98
C GLY A 87 2.49 21.04 21.63
N ALA A 88 3.60 21.77 21.60
CA ALA A 88 4.34 22.03 20.37
C ALA A 88 4.98 20.75 19.78
N GLU A 89 5.52 19.88 20.64
CA GLU A 89 6.10 18.61 20.21
C GLU A 89 5.02 17.64 19.70
N LEU A 90 3.86 17.57 20.38
CA LEU A 90 2.70 16.79 19.94
C LEU A 90 2.26 17.17 18.53
N LEU A 91 2.18 18.48 18.25
CA LEU A 91 1.80 18.98 16.92
C LEU A 91 2.84 18.63 15.86
N ALA A 92 4.14 18.82 16.16
CA ALA A 92 5.22 18.50 15.24
C ALA A 92 5.25 16.99 14.92
N ARG A 93 5.10 16.13 15.92
CA ARG A 93 5.08 14.66 15.73
C ARG A 93 3.82 14.19 15.02
N GLY A 94 2.68 14.84 15.26
CA GLY A 94 1.45 14.58 14.51
C GLY A 94 1.61 14.89 13.02
N ASP A 95 2.27 15.99 12.67
CA ASP A 95 2.57 16.37 11.28
C ASP A 95 3.57 15.42 10.62
N GLU A 96 4.66 15.10 11.32
CA GLU A 96 5.66 14.15 10.85
C GLU A 96 5.04 12.78 10.54
N LEU A 97 4.20 12.26 11.44
CA LEU A 97 3.48 11.01 11.20
C LEU A 97 2.56 11.12 9.98
N GLY A 98 1.82 12.24 9.85
CA GLY A 98 0.94 12.48 8.71
C GLY A 98 1.70 12.43 7.38
N GLU A 99 2.84 13.11 7.29
CA GLU A 99 3.70 13.11 6.10
C GLU A 99 4.25 11.71 5.79
N LEU A 100 4.73 10.98 6.81
CA LEU A 100 5.24 9.62 6.63
C LEU A 100 4.17 8.65 6.14
N LEU A 101 2.95 8.73 6.66
CA LEU A 101 1.84 7.90 6.22
C LEU A 101 1.42 8.22 4.77
N GLU A 102 1.43 9.50 4.38
CA GLU A 102 1.20 9.89 3.00
C GLU A 102 2.28 9.33 2.06
N ARG A 103 3.56 9.44 2.44
CA ARG A 103 4.68 8.84 1.69
C ARG A 103 4.53 7.32 1.56
N CYS A 104 4.14 6.62 2.63
CA CYS A 104 3.85 5.18 2.59
C CYS A 104 2.71 4.87 1.60
N GLN A 105 1.64 5.65 1.61
CA GLN A 105 0.52 5.48 0.70
C GLN A 105 0.94 5.67 -0.77
N GLN A 106 1.69 6.73 -1.07
CA GLN A 106 2.21 7.01 -2.40
C GLN A 106 3.13 5.88 -2.90
N ALA A 107 4.03 5.40 -2.05
CA ALA A 107 4.93 4.28 -2.38
C ALA A 107 4.16 2.97 -2.61
N ASN A 108 3.13 2.68 -1.80
CA ASN A 108 2.28 1.51 -2.00
C ASN A 108 1.46 1.59 -3.31
N LEU A 109 0.94 2.77 -3.66
CA LEU A 109 0.25 3.01 -4.93
C LEU A 109 1.19 2.84 -6.14
N ARG A 110 2.46 3.26 -6.02
CA ARG A 110 3.50 2.98 -7.02
C ARG A 110 3.70 1.47 -7.20
N ASN A 111 3.88 0.72 -6.13
CA ASN A 111 4.08 -0.74 -6.20
C ASN A 111 2.85 -1.45 -6.81
N GLY A 112 1.65 -1.03 -6.42
CA GLY A 112 0.39 -1.55 -6.99
C GLY A 112 0.28 -1.35 -8.51
N ARG A 113 0.84 -0.27 -9.07
CA ARG A 113 0.90 -0.07 -10.53
C ARG A 113 1.81 -1.10 -11.21
N ILE A 114 2.98 -1.41 -10.64
CA ILE A 114 3.90 -2.42 -11.18
C ILE A 114 3.25 -3.81 -11.14
N ILE A 115 2.62 -4.16 -10.01
CA ILE A 115 1.93 -5.45 -9.86
C ILE A 115 0.86 -5.62 -10.95
N ARG A 116 0.02 -4.61 -11.19
CA ARG A 116 -1.01 -4.66 -12.24
C ARG A 116 -0.41 -4.78 -13.64
N ALA A 117 0.68 -4.06 -13.93
CA ALA A 117 1.38 -4.15 -15.21
C ALA A 117 1.97 -5.55 -15.44
N ASN A 118 2.60 -6.13 -14.42
CA ASN A 118 3.12 -7.50 -14.46
C ASN A 118 1.99 -8.53 -14.66
N GLN A 119 0.87 -8.41 -13.94
CA GLN A 119 -0.29 -9.26 -14.10
C GLN A 119 -0.89 -9.19 -15.51
N ALA A 120 -1.01 -7.99 -16.08
CA ALA A 120 -1.49 -7.81 -17.46
C ALA A 120 -0.55 -8.48 -18.47
N SER A 121 0.76 -8.28 -18.34
CA SER A 121 1.78 -8.90 -19.19
C SER A 121 1.74 -10.44 -19.12
N THR A 122 1.70 -11.01 -17.91
CA THR A 122 1.57 -12.45 -17.72
C THR A 122 0.24 -12.99 -18.25
N GLY A 123 -0.86 -12.27 -18.07
CA GLY A 123 -2.17 -12.61 -18.61
C GLY A 123 -2.16 -12.72 -20.14
N SER A 124 -1.61 -11.71 -20.83
CA SER A 124 -1.47 -11.72 -22.29
C SER A 124 -0.60 -12.90 -22.77
N LEU A 125 0.51 -13.20 -22.09
CA LEU A 125 1.35 -14.36 -22.44
C LEU A 125 0.61 -15.69 -22.26
N LEU A 126 -0.18 -15.84 -21.18
CA LEU A 126 -0.98 -17.04 -20.97
C LEU A 126 -2.09 -17.19 -22.01
N ASN A 127 -2.74 -16.10 -22.41
CA ASN A 127 -3.75 -16.13 -23.47
C ASN A 127 -3.17 -16.55 -24.83
N ILE A 128 -1.95 -16.07 -25.15
CA ILE A 128 -1.21 -16.50 -26.35
C ILE A 128 -0.93 -18.00 -26.27
N LEU A 129 -0.40 -18.50 -25.15
CA LEU A 129 -0.08 -19.93 -24.96
C LEU A 129 -1.32 -20.84 -25.00
N ARG A 130 -2.48 -20.34 -24.57
CA ARG A 130 -3.77 -21.06 -24.63
C ARG A 130 -4.46 -20.95 -26.00
N GLY A 131 -3.90 -20.19 -26.94
CA GLY A 131 -4.51 -19.91 -28.24
C GLY A 131 -5.82 -19.11 -28.13
N GLN A 132 -6.03 -18.40 -27.02
CA GLN A 132 -7.20 -17.55 -26.78
C GLN A 132 -7.00 -16.14 -27.36
N ASP A 133 -5.74 -15.69 -27.43
CA ASP A 133 -5.33 -14.56 -28.26
C ASP A 133 -4.71 -15.12 -29.55
N ALA A 134 -5.55 -15.43 -30.54
CA ALA A 134 -5.04 -15.62 -31.89
C ALA A 134 -4.48 -14.26 -32.35
N PRO A 135 -3.16 -14.11 -32.61
CA PRO A 135 -2.68 -12.90 -33.25
C PRO A 135 -3.47 -12.76 -34.54
N SER A 136 -4.07 -11.60 -34.77
CA SER A 136 -4.62 -11.25 -36.07
C SER A 136 -3.49 -11.49 -37.08
N LEU A 137 -3.56 -12.61 -37.78
CA LEU A 137 -2.56 -12.95 -38.78
C LEU A 137 -2.65 -11.86 -39.84
N TYR A 138 -1.54 -11.17 -40.04
CA TYR A 138 -1.38 -10.27 -41.17
C TYR A 138 -1.49 -11.12 -42.44
N ASP A 139 -2.47 -10.81 -43.28
CA ASP A 139 -2.44 -11.30 -44.65
C ASP A 139 -1.23 -10.69 -45.39
N SER A 140 -0.89 -11.23 -46.55
CA SER A 140 0.20 -10.72 -47.39
C SER A 140 -0.04 -9.30 -47.94
N ARG A 141 -1.14 -8.62 -47.54
CA ARG A 141 -1.53 -7.27 -47.95
C ARG A 141 -1.67 -6.28 -46.79
N GLY A 142 -1.28 -6.63 -45.56
CA GLY A 142 -1.31 -5.68 -44.44
C GLY A 142 -2.64 -5.64 -43.66
N GLY A 143 -3.60 -6.53 -43.97
CA GLY A 143 -4.92 -6.57 -43.35
C GLY A 143 -4.96 -7.45 -42.09
N THR A 144 -5.60 -6.94 -41.03
CA THR A 144 -5.87 -7.68 -39.79
C THR A 144 -7.18 -8.46 -39.92
N ALA A 145 -7.12 -9.74 -40.26
CA ALA A 145 -8.32 -10.58 -40.33
C ALA A 145 -8.72 -11.06 -38.93
N SER A 146 -9.84 -10.53 -38.41
CA SER A 146 -10.51 -11.03 -37.20
C SER A 146 -10.98 -12.48 -37.43
N SER A 147 -10.27 -13.45 -36.86
CA SER A 147 -10.73 -14.84 -36.78
C SER A 147 -11.87 -14.92 -35.77
N SER A 148 -13.07 -14.58 -36.24
CA SER A 148 -14.31 -14.83 -35.52
C SER A 148 -14.87 -16.21 -35.92
N ARG A 149 -15.19 -17.01 -34.89
CA ARG A 149 -16.05 -18.21 -34.88
C ARG A 149 -15.36 -19.55 -35.13
N GLN A 150 -14.93 -20.11 -34.00
CA GLN A 150 -15.05 -21.54 -33.70
C GLN A 150 -16.42 -22.09 -34.16
N ARG A 151 -16.42 -23.03 -35.10
CA ARG A 151 -17.50 -24.02 -35.26
C ARG A 151 -16.85 -25.41 -35.14
N PRO A 152 -17.32 -26.27 -34.23
CA PRO A 152 -16.75 -27.60 -34.02
C PRO A 152 -17.01 -28.49 -35.25
N LEU A 153 -15.96 -29.13 -35.76
CA LEU A 153 -16.06 -30.21 -36.75
C LEU A 153 -16.58 -31.47 -36.06
N SER A 154 -17.89 -31.60 -35.97
CA SER A 154 -18.57 -32.84 -35.63
C SER A 154 -19.84 -32.98 -36.46
N GLN A 155 -19.68 -33.22 -37.75
CA GLN A 155 -20.63 -33.99 -38.57
C GLN A 155 -19.98 -34.32 -39.92
N ALA A 156 -20.14 -35.59 -40.31
CA ALA A 156 -19.66 -36.24 -41.51
C ALA A 156 -20.38 -35.79 -42.79
#